data_AF-A0A2D9KT84-F1
#
_entry.id   AF-A0A2D9KT84-F1
#
_cell.length_a   1.000
_cell.length_b   1.000
_cell.length_c   1.000
_cell.angle_alpha   90.00
_cell.angle_beta   90.00
_cell.angle_gamma   90.00
#
_symmetry.space_group_name_H-M   'P 1'
#
loop_
_entity.id
_entity.type
_entity.pdbx_description
1 polymer ?
#
loop_
_entity_poly.entity_id
_entity_poly.type
_entity_poly.pdbx_seq_one_letter_code
_entity_poly.pdbx_strand_id
1 'polypeptide(L)'
;MLSLLVSIHSVQADEKKAASFASEFEALTEDNLPQYVSQMSQRYYNQVELLKKYFDLYQQRNDPRGFNVWHLRGFSPSFSLLDAENQLVAASNQKFLAERPEKALTTIFAELKEVSVNLMLSFRDNDPQAYKAANAMVKDHSAQIAILLESHGLDKEIRGVSLN
;
A
#
# COMPACT_ATOMS: atom_id res chain seq x y z
N MET A 1 -31.03 12.35 25.42
CA MET A 1 -30.23 12.95 24.33
C MET A 1 -28.82 13.15 24.83
N LEU A 2 -27.83 12.45 24.26
CA LEU A 2 -26.42 12.83 24.40
C LEU A 2 -25.69 12.37 23.13
N SER A 3 -25.00 13.31 22.50
CA SER A 3 -24.55 13.35 21.11
C SER A 3 -23.62 12.21 20.67
N LEU A 4 -24.06 11.50 19.63
CA LEU A 4 -23.21 10.80 18.66
C LEU A 4 -22.54 11.84 17.75
N LEU A 5 -21.37 12.36 18.12
CA LEU A 5 -20.60 13.29 17.26
C LEU A 5 -19.10 13.03 17.36
N VAL A 6 -18.65 11.79 17.10
CA VAL A 6 -17.20 11.49 17.00
C VAL A 6 -16.79 10.98 15.60
N SER A 7 -17.72 10.70 14.69
CA SER A 7 -17.39 10.01 13.42
C SER A 7 -17.38 10.84 12.13
N ILE A 8 -17.61 12.16 12.18
CA ILE A 8 -17.70 12.98 10.94
C ILE A 8 -16.35 13.63 10.58
N HIS A 9 -15.54 14.01 11.58
CA HIS A 9 -14.29 14.74 11.35
C HIS A 9 -13.16 13.88 10.76
N SER A 10 -13.13 12.57 11.04
CA SER A 10 -12.12 11.67 10.48
C SER A 10 -12.36 11.37 9.01
N VAL A 11 -13.63 11.14 8.62
CA VAL A 11 -14.00 10.84 7.23
C VAL A 11 -13.73 12.03 6.31
N GLN A 12 -14.08 13.25 6.73
CA GLN A 12 -13.78 14.47 5.95
C GLN A 12 -12.28 14.78 5.85
N ALA A 13 -11.48 14.43 6.86
CA ALA A 13 -10.03 14.65 6.82
C ALA A 13 -9.33 13.66 5.88
N ASP A 14 -9.81 12.41 5.83
CA ASP A 14 -9.30 11.37 4.94
C ASP A 14 -9.73 11.63 3.48
N GLU A 15 -10.97 12.07 3.24
CA GLU A 15 -11.43 12.51 1.90
C GLU A 15 -10.62 13.71 1.37
N LYS A 16 -10.32 14.69 2.24
CA LYS A 16 -9.55 15.89 1.86
C LYS A 16 -8.08 15.58 1.57
N LYS A 17 -7.50 14.57 2.21
CA LYS A 17 -6.14 14.06 1.92
C LYS A 17 -6.11 13.20 0.66
N ALA A 18 -7.11 12.36 0.44
CA ALA A 18 -7.21 11.55 -0.78
C ALA A 18 -7.43 12.38 -2.04
N ALA A 19 -8.21 13.46 -1.92
CA ALA A 19 -8.33 14.44 -2.99
C ALA A 19 -6.98 15.11 -3.33
N SER A 20 -6.07 15.27 -2.37
CA SER A 20 -4.81 16.01 -2.57
C SER A 20 -3.78 15.26 -3.42
N PHE A 21 -3.61 13.94 -3.22
CA PHE A 21 -2.64 13.17 -4.00
C PHE A 21 -3.13 12.91 -5.42
N ALA A 22 -4.38 12.47 -5.57
CA ALA A 22 -4.98 12.27 -6.89
C ALA A 22 -5.05 13.59 -7.69
N SER A 23 -5.22 14.74 -7.03
CA SER A 23 -5.14 16.04 -7.70
C SER A 23 -3.73 16.43 -8.13
N GLU A 24 -2.71 16.08 -7.35
CA GLU A 24 -1.30 16.38 -7.69
C GLU A 24 -0.87 15.66 -8.98
N PHE A 25 -1.40 14.45 -9.20
CA PHE A 25 -1.12 13.61 -10.35
C PHE A 25 -2.33 13.42 -11.26
N GLU A 26 -3.24 14.40 -11.31
CA GLU A 26 -4.44 14.35 -12.17
C GLU A 26 -4.05 14.14 -13.64
N ALA A 27 -2.97 14.81 -14.07
CA ALA A 27 -2.36 14.64 -15.37
C ALA A 27 -0.87 14.30 -15.22
N LEU A 28 -0.50 13.07 -15.59
CA LEU A 28 0.87 12.62 -15.67
C LEU A 28 1.51 13.07 -16.99
N THR A 29 2.74 13.56 -16.88
CA THR A 29 3.63 13.95 -17.96
C THR A 29 5.01 13.35 -17.71
N GLU A 30 5.92 13.43 -18.67
CA GLU A 30 7.29 12.95 -18.47
C GLU A 30 8.02 13.74 -17.37
N ASP A 31 7.65 15.00 -17.15
CA ASP A 31 8.27 15.87 -16.15
C ASP A 31 7.91 15.48 -14.71
N ASN A 32 6.66 15.03 -14.47
CA ASN A 32 6.19 14.69 -13.11
C ASN A 32 6.16 13.18 -12.84
N LEU A 33 6.42 12.34 -13.85
CA LEU A 33 6.44 10.88 -13.72
C LEU A 33 7.48 10.38 -12.69
N PRO A 34 8.72 10.90 -12.63
CA PRO A 34 9.67 10.50 -11.58
C PRO A 34 9.14 10.79 -10.16
N GLN A 35 8.47 11.92 -9.98
CA GLN A 35 7.88 12.30 -8.69
C GLN A 35 6.71 11.37 -8.32
N TYR A 36 5.87 11.00 -9.28
CA TYR A 36 4.81 10.01 -9.07
C TYR A 36 5.39 8.65 -8.63
N VAL A 37 6.40 8.15 -9.36
CA VAL A 37 7.07 6.87 -9.05
C VAL A 37 7.72 6.92 -7.67
N SER A 38 8.46 7.98 -7.34
CA SER A 38 9.05 8.20 -6.02
C SER A 38 8.01 8.12 -4.91
N GLN A 39 6.94 8.93 -4.99
CA GLN A 39 5.94 9.01 -3.94
C GLN A 39 5.16 7.69 -3.78
N MET A 40 4.80 7.05 -4.89
CA MET A 40 4.12 5.75 -4.84
C MET A 40 5.03 4.66 -4.25
N SER A 41 6.29 4.62 -4.64
CA SER A 41 7.25 3.65 -4.08
C SER A 41 7.41 3.82 -2.57
N GLN A 42 7.56 5.05 -2.09
CA GLN A 42 7.64 5.35 -0.66
C GLN A 42 6.37 4.96 0.09
N ARG A 43 5.20 5.25 -0.48
CA ARG A 43 3.90 4.87 0.08
C ARG A 43 3.77 3.35 0.20
N TYR A 44 4.22 2.59 -0.80
CA TYR A 44 4.22 1.13 -0.77
C TYR A 44 5.12 0.61 0.37
N TYR A 45 6.38 1.05 0.42
CA TYR A 45 7.33 0.63 1.44
C TYR A 45 6.80 0.89 2.86
N ASN A 46 6.22 2.07 3.08
CA ASN A 46 5.64 2.42 4.38
C ASN A 46 4.49 1.48 4.78
N GLN A 47 3.66 1.03 3.83
CA GLN A 47 2.57 0.09 4.13
C GLN A 47 3.10 -1.32 4.45
N VAL A 48 4.11 -1.79 3.73
CA VAL A 48 4.77 -3.07 4.02
C VAL A 48 5.46 -3.04 5.39
N GLU A 49 6.19 -1.97 5.71
CA GLU A 49 6.82 -1.78 7.02
C GLU A 49 5.77 -1.75 8.16
N LEU A 50 4.63 -1.09 7.92
CA LEU A 50 3.52 -1.07 8.88
C LEU A 50 2.94 -2.47 9.11
N LEU A 51 2.69 -3.23 8.04
CA LEU A 51 2.25 -4.62 8.13
C LEU A 51 3.22 -5.47 8.94
N LYS A 52 4.51 -5.43 8.60
CA LYS A 52 5.55 -6.16 9.30
C LYS A 52 5.56 -5.82 10.79
N LYS A 53 5.60 -4.52 11.11
CA LYS A 53 5.67 -4.03 12.50
C LYS A 53 4.53 -4.59 13.36
N TYR A 54 3.31 -4.54 12.86
CA TYR A 54 2.15 -5.02 13.63
C TYR A 54 2.05 -6.54 13.63
N PHE A 55 2.43 -7.20 12.54
CA PHE A 55 2.52 -8.66 12.51
C PHE A 55 3.49 -9.16 13.59
N ASP A 56 4.72 -8.63 13.62
CA ASP A 56 5.74 -8.98 14.61
C ASP A 56 5.24 -8.70 16.03
N LEU A 57 4.62 -7.53 16.26
CA LEU A 57 4.06 -7.15 17.57
C LEU A 57 3.05 -8.17 18.09
N TYR A 58 2.09 -8.57 17.25
CA TYR A 58 1.03 -9.47 17.67
C TYR A 58 1.50 -10.93 17.71
N GLN A 59 2.48 -11.33 16.88
CA GLN A 59 3.16 -12.61 17.02
C GLN A 59 3.90 -12.73 18.36
N GLN A 60 4.65 -11.71 18.77
CA GLN A 60 5.34 -11.68 20.07
C GLN A 60 4.37 -11.80 21.25
N ARG A 61 3.16 -11.25 21.10
CA ARG A 61 2.08 -11.33 22.10
C ARG A 61 1.27 -12.63 22.02
N ASN A 62 1.50 -13.46 20.99
CA ASN A 62 0.68 -14.60 20.65
C ASN A 62 -0.83 -14.25 20.58
N ASP A 63 -1.15 -13.12 19.96
CA ASP A 63 -2.51 -12.58 19.89
C ASP A 63 -3.01 -12.44 18.43
N PRO A 64 -3.40 -13.56 17.80
CA PRO A 64 -3.94 -13.55 16.44
C PRO A 64 -5.28 -12.82 16.33
N ARG A 65 -6.06 -12.76 17.41
CA ARG A 65 -7.33 -12.01 17.44
C ARG A 65 -7.07 -10.51 17.41
N GLY A 66 -6.12 -10.04 18.20
CA GLY A 66 -5.67 -8.65 18.19
C GLY A 66 -5.13 -8.23 16.83
N PHE A 67 -4.32 -9.09 16.18
CA PHE A 67 -3.87 -8.84 14.82
C PHE A 67 -5.03 -8.69 13.84
N ASN A 68 -6.02 -9.58 13.89
CA ASN A 68 -7.21 -9.50 13.02
C ASN A 68 -8.03 -8.22 13.26
N VAL A 69 -8.22 -7.82 14.52
CA VAL A 69 -8.92 -6.56 14.85
C VAL A 69 -8.16 -5.35 14.31
N TRP A 70 -6.83 -5.31 14.49
CA TRP A 70 -5.99 -4.26 13.93
C TRP A 70 -6.00 -4.27 12.39
N HIS A 71 -5.93 -5.45 11.76
CA HIS A 71 -6.00 -5.59 10.31
C HIS A 71 -7.29 -4.99 9.75
N LEU A 72 -8.44 -5.31 10.34
CA LEU A 72 -9.74 -4.85 9.86
C LEU A 72 -10.02 -3.37 10.17
N ARG A 73 -9.56 -2.86 11.33
CA ARG A 73 -9.90 -1.50 11.80
C ARG A 73 -8.81 -0.47 11.60
N GLY A 74 -7.55 -0.89 11.50
CA GLY A 74 -6.38 -0.04 11.34
C GLY A 74 -5.83 -0.09 9.92
N PHE A 75 -5.40 -1.29 9.48
CA PHE A 75 -4.74 -1.43 8.18
C PHE A 75 -5.72 -1.28 7.00
N SER A 76 -6.79 -2.08 6.96
CA SER A 76 -7.68 -2.17 5.79
C SER A 76 -8.29 -0.83 5.36
N PRO A 77 -8.77 0.05 6.28
CA PRO A 77 -9.27 1.36 5.89
C PRO A 77 -8.18 2.26 5.29
N SER A 78 -7.01 2.32 5.93
CA SER A 78 -5.88 3.14 5.43
C SER A 78 -5.39 2.65 4.07
N PHE A 79 -5.32 1.33 3.88
CA PHE A 79 -4.93 0.74 2.61
C PHE A 79 -5.99 0.99 1.52
N SER A 80 -7.28 0.83 1.83
CA SER A 80 -8.36 1.05 0.86
C SER A 80 -8.38 2.49 0.32
N LEU A 81 -8.09 3.47 1.17
CA LEU A 81 -7.96 4.87 0.76
C LEU A 81 -6.81 5.04 -0.25
N LEU A 82 -5.65 4.48 0.08
CA LEU A 82 -4.46 4.57 -0.73
C LEU A 82 -4.64 3.87 -2.09
N ASP A 83 -5.24 2.69 -2.11
CA ASP A 83 -5.52 1.97 -3.35
C ASP A 83 -6.50 2.78 -4.21
N ALA A 84 -7.57 3.33 -3.62
CA ALA A 84 -8.51 4.20 -4.33
C ALA A 84 -7.83 5.43 -4.96
N GLU A 85 -6.93 6.11 -4.23
CA GLU A 85 -6.13 7.22 -4.77
C GLU A 85 -5.31 6.77 -6.00
N ASN A 86 -4.65 5.61 -5.91
CA ASN A 86 -3.86 5.08 -7.01
C ASN A 86 -4.71 4.73 -8.24
N GLN A 87 -5.86 4.08 -8.02
CA GLN A 87 -6.79 3.74 -9.09
C GLN A 87 -7.34 5.00 -9.78
N LEU A 88 -7.58 6.08 -9.02
CA LEU A 88 -8.00 7.37 -9.60
C LEU A 88 -6.92 7.98 -10.50
N VAL A 89 -5.66 8.01 -10.04
CA VAL A 89 -4.53 8.48 -10.88
C VAL A 89 -4.40 7.62 -12.14
N ALA A 90 -4.45 6.30 -12.00
CA ALA A 90 -4.35 5.36 -13.13
C ALA A 90 -5.49 5.55 -14.14
N ALA A 91 -6.73 5.76 -13.66
CA ALA A 91 -7.90 5.97 -14.51
C ALA A 91 -7.81 7.28 -15.30
N SER A 92 -7.44 8.39 -14.65
CA SER A 92 -7.26 9.69 -15.32
C SER A 92 -6.13 9.67 -16.34
N ASN A 93 -5.13 8.79 -16.15
CA ASN A 93 -3.93 8.70 -16.98
C ASN A 93 -3.85 7.43 -17.84
N GLN A 94 -4.99 6.76 -18.08
CA GLN A 94 -5.04 5.46 -18.76
C GLN A 94 -4.29 5.46 -20.09
N LYS A 95 -4.46 6.51 -20.92
CA LYS A 95 -3.79 6.62 -22.22
C LYS A 95 -2.29 6.84 -22.08
N PHE A 96 -1.87 7.65 -21.11
CA PHE A 96 -0.46 7.93 -20.87
C PHE A 96 0.28 6.70 -20.35
N LEU A 97 -0.35 5.92 -19.46
CA LEU A 97 0.24 4.73 -18.85
C LEU A 97 0.10 3.44 -19.67
N ALA A 98 -0.71 3.41 -20.73
CA ALA A 98 -1.13 2.16 -21.40
C ALA A 98 0.03 1.22 -21.76
N GLU A 99 1.11 1.78 -22.30
CA GLU A 99 2.31 1.07 -22.78
C GLU A 99 3.56 1.37 -21.94
N ARG A 100 3.40 2.03 -20.78
CA ARG A 100 4.53 2.43 -19.92
C ARG A 100 4.66 1.48 -18.73
N PRO A 101 5.89 1.22 -18.25
CA PRO A 101 6.11 0.27 -17.16
C PRO A 101 5.49 0.72 -15.83
N GLU A 102 5.28 2.02 -15.61
CA GLU A 102 4.71 2.56 -14.37
C GLU A 102 3.26 2.13 -14.14
N LYS A 103 2.57 1.63 -15.17
CA LYS A 103 1.27 0.97 -15.03
C LYS A 103 1.31 -0.17 -14.01
N ALA A 104 2.47 -0.83 -13.85
CA ALA A 104 2.67 -1.89 -12.86
C ALA A 104 2.37 -1.43 -11.42
N LEU A 105 2.56 -0.14 -11.08
CA LEU A 105 2.21 0.41 -9.77
C LEU A 105 0.72 0.22 -9.45
N THR A 106 -0.16 0.24 -10.47
CA THR A 106 -1.60 -0.01 -10.26
C THR A 106 -1.85 -1.42 -9.73
N THR A 107 -1.19 -2.41 -10.33
CA THR A 107 -1.32 -3.82 -9.95
C THR A 107 -0.66 -4.09 -8.60
N ILE A 108 0.56 -3.61 -8.39
CA ILE A 108 1.33 -3.79 -7.15
C ILE A 108 0.53 -3.31 -5.93
N PHE A 109 -0.12 -2.15 -6.03
CA PHE A 109 -0.94 -1.63 -4.95
C PHE A 109 -2.24 -2.41 -4.74
N ALA A 110 -2.92 -2.83 -5.80
CA ALA A 110 -4.11 -3.66 -5.66
C ALA A 110 -3.79 -4.99 -4.94
N GLU A 111 -2.66 -5.59 -5.27
CA GLU A 111 -2.19 -6.87 -4.71
C GLU A 111 -1.67 -6.77 -3.26
N LEU A 112 -1.29 -5.59 -2.77
CA LEU A 112 -0.88 -5.40 -1.37
C LEU A 112 -2.01 -5.77 -0.39
N LYS A 113 -3.27 -5.72 -0.82
CA LYS A 113 -4.39 -6.27 -0.05
C LYS A 113 -4.20 -7.74 0.25
N GLU A 114 -3.80 -8.52 -0.75
CA GLU A 114 -3.62 -9.97 -0.63
C GLU A 114 -2.44 -10.31 0.27
N VAL A 115 -1.36 -9.52 0.24
CA VAL A 115 -0.25 -9.62 1.20
C VAL A 115 -0.79 -9.53 2.64
N SER A 116 -1.62 -8.53 2.92
CA SER A 116 -2.17 -8.33 4.27
C SER A 116 -3.09 -9.47 4.71
N VAL A 117 -3.91 -10.00 3.80
CA VAL A 117 -4.81 -11.13 4.05
C VAL A 117 -4.01 -12.40 4.31
N ASN A 118 -2.97 -12.65 3.50
CA ASN A 118 -2.09 -13.79 3.69
C ASN A 118 -1.34 -13.75 5.02
N LEU A 119 -0.89 -12.57 5.46
CA LEU A 119 -0.34 -12.41 6.83
C LEU A 119 -1.38 -12.74 7.90
N MET A 120 -2.61 -12.22 7.77
CA MET A 120 -3.70 -12.52 8.70
C MET A 120 -4.01 -14.02 8.77
N LEU A 121 -4.15 -14.68 7.63
CA LEU A 121 -4.39 -16.13 7.57
C LEU A 121 -3.22 -16.90 8.18
N SER A 122 -1.99 -16.52 7.86
CA SER A 122 -0.80 -17.19 8.38
C SER A 122 -0.73 -17.20 9.89
N PHE A 123 -1.15 -16.11 10.54
CA PHE A 123 -1.10 -16.04 11.99
C PHE A 123 -2.35 -16.59 12.66
N ARG A 124 -3.54 -16.30 12.13
CA ARG A 124 -4.81 -16.79 12.68
C ARG A 124 -4.93 -18.31 12.58
N ASP A 125 -4.55 -18.86 11.44
CA ASP A 125 -4.77 -20.27 11.10
C ASP A 125 -3.47 -21.09 11.20
N ASN A 126 -2.36 -20.46 11.62
CA ASN A 126 -1.03 -21.05 11.65
C ASN A 126 -0.64 -21.64 10.28
N ASP A 127 -0.92 -20.91 9.20
CA ASP A 127 -0.68 -21.32 7.82
C ASP A 127 0.69 -20.80 7.31
N PRO A 128 1.73 -21.65 7.27
CA PRO A 128 3.04 -21.25 6.78
C PRO A 128 3.07 -21.00 5.26
N GLN A 129 2.13 -21.53 4.48
CA GLN A 129 2.06 -21.26 3.04
C GLN A 129 1.53 -19.86 2.78
N ALA A 130 0.54 -19.40 3.56
CA ALA A 130 0.08 -18.02 3.49
C ALA A 130 1.22 -17.04 3.81
N TYR A 131 2.05 -17.32 4.82
CA TYR A 131 3.22 -16.48 5.12
C TYR A 131 4.25 -16.47 3.98
N LYS A 132 4.50 -17.62 3.36
CA LYS A 132 5.39 -17.73 2.19
C LYS A 132 4.85 -16.95 0.98
N ALA A 133 3.55 -17.03 0.72
CA ALA A 133 2.90 -16.29 -0.34
C ALA A 133 3.03 -14.77 -0.12
N ALA A 134 2.74 -14.28 1.09
CA ALA A 134 2.91 -12.88 1.45
C ALA A 134 4.37 -12.40 1.21
N ASN A 135 5.36 -13.18 1.62
CA ASN A 135 6.77 -12.87 1.40
C ASN A 135 7.16 -12.84 -0.09
N ALA A 136 6.68 -13.81 -0.86
CA ALA A 136 6.96 -13.87 -2.29
C ALA A 136 6.41 -12.64 -3.02
N MET A 137 5.18 -12.23 -2.69
CA MET A 137 4.56 -11.03 -3.25
C MET A 137 5.33 -9.77 -2.89
N VAL A 138 5.67 -9.55 -1.61
CA VAL A 138 6.46 -8.37 -1.21
C VAL A 138 7.81 -8.33 -1.91
N LYS A 139 8.47 -9.49 -2.06
CA LYS A 139 9.75 -9.57 -2.78
C LYS A 139 9.59 -9.21 -4.26
N ASP A 140 8.57 -9.73 -4.91
CA ASP A 140 8.29 -9.46 -6.32
C ASP A 140 7.93 -8.00 -6.56
N HIS A 141 6.99 -7.45 -5.79
CA HIS A 141 6.62 -6.04 -5.81
C HIS A 141 7.82 -5.13 -5.60
N SER A 142 8.67 -5.42 -4.61
CA SER A 142 9.87 -4.62 -4.31
C SER A 142 10.88 -4.66 -5.46
N ALA A 143 11.03 -5.80 -6.13
CA ALA A 143 11.90 -5.92 -7.30
C ALA A 143 11.37 -5.09 -8.48
N GLN A 144 10.05 -5.15 -8.75
CA GLN A 144 9.42 -4.33 -9.78
C GLN A 144 9.53 -2.83 -9.48
N ILE A 145 9.30 -2.43 -8.23
CA ILE A 145 9.45 -1.02 -7.80
C ILE A 145 10.91 -0.57 -7.94
N ALA A 146 11.89 -1.41 -7.59
CA ALA A 146 13.30 -1.08 -7.76
C ALA A 146 13.64 -0.78 -9.22
N ILE A 147 13.18 -1.63 -10.16
CA ILE A 147 13.37 -1.41 -11.60
C ILE A 147 12.75 -0.07 -12.04
N LEU A 148 11.56 0.28 -11.54
CA LEU A 148 10.93 1.56 -11.85
C LEU A 148 11.77 2.73 -11.31
N LEU A 149 12.20 2.68 -10.05
CA LEU A 149 13.05 3.72 -9.46
C LEU A 149 14.37 3.90 -10.23
N GLU A 150 15.04 2.80 -10.61
CA GLU A 150 16.25 2.84 -11.43
C GLU A 150 16.00 3.50 -12.79
N SER A 151 14.89 3.17 -13.45
CA SER A 151 14.56 3.75 -14.76
C SER A 151 14.34 5.28 -14.73
N HIS A 152 14.05 5.83 -13.55
CA HIS A 152 13.87 7.26 -13.30
C HIS A 152 15.08 7.93 -12.62
N GLY A 153 16.21 7.21 -12.44
CA GLY A 153 17.41 7.72 -11.78
C GLY A 153 17.26 7.94 -10.26
N LEU A 154 16.36 7.20 -9.63
CA LEU A 154 15.99 7.29 -8.21
C LEU A 154 16.59 6.16 -7.37
N ASP A 155 17.78 5.67 -7.73
CA ASP A 155 18.46 4.52 -7.11
C ASP A 155 18.58 4.65 -5.58
N LYS A 156 18.76 5.88 -5.09
CA LYS A 156 18.88 6.19 -3.66
C LYS A 156 17.60 5.94 -2.86
N GLU A 157 16.46 5.79 -3.54
CA GLU A 157 15.16 5.53 -2.93
C GLU A 157 14.80 4.04 -2.86
N ILE A 158 15.60 3.17 -3.48
CA ILE A 158 15.39 1.72 -3.44
C ILE A 158 15.59 1.24 -2.00
N ARG A 159 14.60 0.51 -1.48
CA ARG A 159 14.63 -0.05 -0.13
C ARG A 159 14.48 -1.57 -0.18
N GLY A 160 15.27 -2.25 0.64
CA GLY A 160 15.00 -3.65 0.97
C GLY A 160 13.88 -3.70 2.01
N VAL A 161 12.65 -3.97 1.57
CA VAL A 161 11.55 -4.33 2.49
C VAL A 161 11.31 -5.83 2.46
N SER A 162 11.02 -6.40 3.62
CA SER A 162 10.80 -7.83 3.77
C SER A 162 9.92 -8.10 4.99
N LEU A 163 9.20 -9.23 5.01
CA LEU A 163 8.32 -9.59 6.14
C LEU A 163 9.01 -10.51 7.15
N ASN A 164 10.31 -10.80 6.98
CA ASN A 164 11.12 -11.68 7.83
C ASN A 164 12.11 -10.94 8.73
#